data_AF-X0Z9U4-F1
#
_entry.id   AF-X0Z9U4-F1
#
_cell.length_a   1.000
_cell.length_b   1.000
_cell.length_c   1.000
_cell.angle_alpha   90.00
_cell.angle_beta   90.00
_cell.angle_gamma   90.00
#
_symmetry.space_group_name_H-M   'P 1'
#
loop_
_entity.id
_entity.type
_entity.pdbx_description
1 polymer ?
#
loop_
_entity_poly.entity_id
_entity_poly.type
_entity_poly.pdbx_seq_one_letter_code
_entity_poly.pdbx_strand_id
1 'polypeptide(L)'
;QELEDALHMAHTARYHWSKVGTTINAVRAEYMLARIYAHMKRAEPSLFHANRGFELAKEAEKTDENWKDWDMPFIYEALARAHSVAGNKSECKKYKDLAQKDTDAIEGEEDKKICQGELDKVSC
;
A
#
# COMPACT_ATOMS: atom_id res chain seq x y z
N GLN A 1 -13.45 -16.85 -4.50
CA GLN A 1 -12.52 -17.33 -5.55
C GLN A 1 -11.49 -16.30 -5.96
N GLU A 2 -11.76 -15.31 -6.83
CA GLU A 2 -10.71 -14.41 -7.36
C GLU A 2 -9.89 -13.67 -6.27
N LEU A 3 -10.53 -13.14 -5.23
CA LEU A 3 -9.83 -12.48 -4.11
C LEU A 3 -9.05 -13.47 -3.22
N GLU A 4 -9.51 -14.71 -3.11
CA GLU A 4 -8.80 -15.75 -2.34
C GLU A 4 -7.56 -16.23 -3.10
N ASP A 5 -7.68 -16.41 -4.42
CA ASP A 5 -6.55 -16.72 -5.28
C ASP A 5 -5.53 -15.58 -5.25
N ALA A 6 -5.98 -14.32 -5.32
CA ALA A 6 -5.13 -13.15 -5.15
C ALA A 6 -4.41 -13.14 -3.80
N LEU A 7 -5.10 -13.50 -2.71
CA LEU A 7 -4.52 -13.60 -1.39
C LEU A 7 -3.39 -14.64 -1.32
N HIS A 8 -3.64 -15.84 -1.87
CA HIS A 8 -2.63 -16.90 -1.92
C HIS A 8 -1.42 -16.50 -2.77
N MET A 9 -1.64 -15.88 -3.93
CA MET A 9 -0.57 -15.36 -4.78
C MET A 9 0.25 -14.28 -4.09
N ALA A 10 -0.40 -13.33 -3.41
CA ALA A 10 0.29 -12.25 -2.71
C ALA A 10 1.16 -12.76 -1.54
N HIS A 11 0.65 -13.70 -0.73
CA HIS A 11 1.46 -14.34 0.32
C HIS A 11 2.62 -15.16 -0.26
N THR A 12 2.39 -15.87 -1.37
CA THR A 12 3.44 -16.63 -2.04
C THR A 12 4.53 -15.72 -2.60
N ALA A 13 4.15 -14.61 -3.25
CA ALA A 13 5.07 -13.58 -3.72
C ALA A 13 5.86 -12.97 -2.55
N ARG A 14 5.18 -12.62 -1.46
CA ARG A 14 5.79 -12.11 -0.23
C ARG A 14 6.81 -13.08 0.36
N TYR A 15 6.51 -14.37 0.35
CA TYR A 15 7.43 -15.43 0.78
C TYR A 15 8.64 -15.51 -0.12
N HIS A 16 8.48 -15.57 -1.44
CA HIS A 16 9.62 -15.66 -2.37
C HIS A 16 10.52 -14.44 -2.27
N TRP A 17 9.97 -13.23 -2.21
CA TRP A 17 10.76 -12.01 -2.03
C TRP A 17 11.48 -11.95 -0.68
N SER A 18 11.00 -12.64 0.36
CA SER A 18 11.78 -12.79 1.60
C SER A 18 13.07 -13.62 1.45
N LYS A 19 13.18 -14.39 0.36
CA LYS A 19 14.33 -15.27 0.09
C LYS A 19 15.31 -14.65 -0.88
N VAL A 20 14.82 -13.91 -1.87
CA VAL A 20 15.64 -13.43 -3.00
C VAL A 20 15.41 -11.97 -3.38
N GLY A 21 14.43 -11.30 -2.76
CA GLY A 21 14.10 -9.91 -3.06
C GLY A 21 14.81 -8.92 -2.14
N THR A 22 14.55 -7.64 -2.36
CA THR A 22 15.03 -6.53 -1.53
C THR A 22 13.90 -5.97 -0.65
N THR A 23 14.21 -4.94 0.15
CA THR A 23 13.23 -4.30 1.02
C THR A 23 12.05 -3.72 0.23
N ILE A 24 12.26 -3.15 -0.96
CA ILE A 24 11.16 -2.63 -1.78
C ILE A 24 10.19 -3.73 -2.26
N ASN A 25 10.69 -4.94 -2.49
CA ASN A 25 9.82 -6.06 -2.80
C ASN A 25 8.90 -6.41 -1.63
N ALA A 26 9.42 -6.36 -0.40
CA ALA A 26 8.59 -6.55 0.79
C ALA A 26 7.53 -5.46 0.91
N VAL A 27 7.88 -4.17 0.73
CA VAL A 27 6.95 -3.04 0.73
C VAL A 27 5.79 -3.27 -0.24
N ARG A 28 6.09 -3.59 -1.50
CA ARG A 28 5.08 -3.81 -2.56
C ARG A 28 4.20 -5.02 -2.29
N ALA A 29 4.73 -6.08 -1.67
CA ALA A 29 3.91 -7.20 -1.24
C ALA A 29 2.99 -6.87 -0.06
N GLU A 30 3.47 -6.13 0.95
CA GLU A 30 2.63 -5.68 2.07
C GLU A 30 1.49 -4.76 1.57
N TYR A 31 1.77 -3.89 0.60
CA TYR A 31 0.76 -3.10 -0.10
C TYR A 31 -0.35 -3.97 -0.74
N MET A 32 0.04 -5.00 -1.50
CA MET A 32 -0.91 -5.92 -2.12
C MET A 32 -1.78 -6.64 -1.08
N LEU A 33 -1.17 -7.16 -0.02
CA LEU A 33 -1.86 -7.87 1.06
C LEU A 33 -2.84 -6.95 1.78
N ALA A 34 -2.42 -5.73 2.12
CA ALA A 34 -3.28 -4.73 2.75
C ALA A 34 -4.54 -4.46 1.92
N ARG A 35 -4.38 -4.26 0.60
CA ARG A 35 -5.50 -4.01 -0.32
C ARG A 35 -6.40 -5.22 -0.49
N ILE A 36 -5.86 -6.43 -0.61
CA ILE A 36 -6.68 -7.64 -0.73
C ILE A 36 -7.55 -7.81 0.51
N TYR A 37 -6.98 -7.70 1.71
CA TYR A 37 -7.75 -7.77 2.95
C TYR A 37 -8.79 -6.65 3.10
N ALA A 38 -8.48 -5.44 2.62
CA ALA A 38 -9.45 -4.35 2.59
C ALA A 38 -10.64 -4.66 1.67
N HIS A 39 -10.39 -5.24 0.49
CA HIS A 39 -11.46 -5.67 -0.43
C HIS A 39 -12.30 -6.80 0.18
N MET A 40 -11.67 -7.71 0.93
CA MET A 40 -12.36 -8.75 1.70
C MET A 40 -13.09 -8.21 2.96
N LYS A 41 -13.06 -6.90 3.22
CA LYS A 41 -13.63 -6.25 4.42
C LYS A 41 -13.07 -6.79 5.75
N ARG A 42 -11.82 -7.26 5.74
CA ARG A 42 -11.11 -7.74 6.94
C ARG A 42 -10.18 -6.64 7.46
N ALA A 43 -10.70 -5.83 8.38
CA ALA A 43 -10.01 -4.66 8.90
C ALA A 43 -8.67 -4.96 9.57
N GLU A 44 -8.64 -5.91 10.51
CA GLU A 44 -7.44 -6.23 11.29
C GLU A 44 -6.24 -6.64 10.42
N PRO A 45 -6.33 -7.64 9.51
CA PRO A 45 -5.18 -8.02 8.71
C PRO A 45 -4.82 -6.95 7.66
N SER A 46 -5.80 -6.18 7.18
CA SER A 46 -5.53 -5.04 6.30
C SER A 46 -4.67 -3.98 6.98
N LEU A 47 -5.01 -3.62 8.23
CA LEU A 47 -4.23 -2.69 9.04
C LEU A 47 -2.84 -3.26 9.37
N PHE A 48 -2.75 -4.54 9.72
CA PHE A 48 -1.46 -5.19 9.98
C PHE A 48 -0.50 -5.03 8.80
N HIS A 49 -0.93 -5.43 7.60
CA HIS A 49 -0.11 -5.37 6.41
C HIS A 49 0.17 -3.91 5.97
N ALA A 50 -0.80 -3.00 6.08
CA ALA A 50 -0.58 -1.60 5.74
C ALA A 50 0.47 -0.93 6.66
N ASN A 51 0.39 -1.17 7.98
CA ASN A 51 1.37 -0.65 8.94
C ASN A 51 2.76 -1.28 8.72
N ARG A 52 2.82 -2.60 8.46
CA ARG A 52 4.08 -3.27 8.16
C ARG A 52 4.72 -2.74 6.89
N GLY A 53 3.93 -2.51 5.85
CA GLY A 53 4.38 -1.88 4.61
C GLY A 53 4.93 -0.48 4.85
N PHE A 54 4.29 0.31 5.70
CA PHE A 54 4.77 1.65 6.07
C PHE A 54 6.07 1.66 6.86
N GLU A 55 6.26 0.73 7.78
CA GLU A 55 7.55 0.55 8.45
C GLU A 55 8.68 0.25 7.46
N LEU A 56 8.45 -0.71 6.57
CA LEU A 56 9.42 -1.11 5.55
C LEU A 56 9.67 0.00 4.52
N ALA A 57 8.65 0.78 4.16
CA ALA A 57 8.77 1.89 3.21
C ALA A 57 9.71 2.99 3.72
N LYS A 58 9.61 3.34 5.02
CA LYS A 58 10.51 4.33 5.64
C LYS A 58 11.98 3.89 5.66
N GLU A 59 12.23 2.57 5.64
CA GLU A 59 13.56 2.00 5.49
C GLU A 59 13.99 2.02 4.02
N ALA A 60 13.17 1.42 3.14
CA ALA A 60 13.46 1.27 1.71
C ALA A 60 13.71 2.61 1.02
N GLU A 61 12.94 3.66 1.33
CA GLU A 61 13.13 5.02 0.80
C GLU A 61 14.56 5.55 0.96
N LYS A 62 15.27 5.11 2.02
CA LYS A 62 16.62 5.57 2.34
C LYS A 62 17.71 4.62 1.86
N THR A 63 17.38 3.35 1.68
CA THR A 63 18.39 2.29 1.56
C THR A 63 18.27 1.44 0.29
N ASP A 64 17.12 1.43 -0.38
CA ASP A 64 16.87 0.61 -1.56
C ASP A 64 16.91 1.47 -2.82
N GLU A 65 17.91 1.21 -3.69
CA GLU A 65 18.09 1.94 -4.96
C GLU A 65 16.92 1.78 -5.94
N ASN A 66 16.07 0.78 -5.73
CA ASN A 66 14.89 0.52 -6.56
C ASN A 66 13.63 1.25 -6.09
N TRP A 67 13.73 2.02 -5.01
CA TRP A 67 12.68 2.91 -4.54
C TRP A 67 12.29 3.93 -5.62
N LYS A 68 10.99 4.21 -5.73
CA LYS A 68 10.42 5.19 -6.64
C LYS A 68 9.54 6.18 -5.87
N ASP A 69 9.40 7.38 -6.41
CA ASP A 69 8.58 8.46 -5.85
C ASP A 69 7.11 8.06 -5.67
N TRP A 70 6.61 7.12 -6.47
CA TRP A 70 5.26 6.57 -6.34
C TRP A 70 5.09 5.49 -5.26
N ASP A 71 6.16 4.95 -4.67
CA ASP A 71 6.04 3.85 -3.68
C ASP A 71 5.36 4.32 -2.37
N MET A 72 5.72 5.48 -1.83
CA MET A 72 5.07 6.02 -0.60
C MET A 72 3.59 6.38 -0.79
N PRO A 73 3.18 7.08 -1.88
CA PRO A 73 1.77 7.32 -2.18
C PRO A 73 0.88 6.08 -2.08
N PHE A 74 1.33 4.94 -2.63
CA PHE A 74 0.56 3.69 -2.55
C PHE A 74 0.48 3.12 -1.12
N ILE A 75 1.52 3.29 -0.31
CA ILE A 75 1.48 2.86 1.09
C ILE A 75 0.50 3.71 1.91
N TYR A 76 0.48 5.02 1.71
CA TYR A 76 -0.52 5.89 2.33
C TYR A 76 -1.94 5.58 1.83
N GLU A 77 -2.11 5.28 0.54
CA GLU A 77 -3.39 4.82 -0.01
C GLU A 77 -3.87 3.53 0.68
N ALA A 78 -2.99 2.53 0.85
CA ALA A 78 -3.31 1.29 1.54
C ALA A 78 -3.68 1.50 3.01
N LEU A 79 -2.98 2.39 3.73
CA LEU A 79 -3.33 2.78 5.11
C LEU A 79 -4.69 3.46 5.16
N ALA A 80 -4.96 4.41 4.26
CA ALA A 80 -6.25 5.08 4.18
C ALA A 80 -7.38 4.07 3.96
N ARG A 81 -7.19 3.13 3.03
CA ARG A 81 -8.15 2.06 2.74
C ARG A 81 -8.35 1.10 3.92
N ALA A 82 -7.28 0.69 4.60
CA ALA A 82 -7.35 -0.16 5.78
C ALA A 82 -8.13 0.51 6.92
N HIS A 83 -7.86 1.79 7.17
CA HIS A 83 -8.59 2.59 8.16
C HIS A 83 -10.05 2.84 7.77
N SER A 84 -10.36 3.02 6.48
CA SER A 84 -11.74 3.09 5.98
C SER A 84 -12.53 1.83 6.34
N VAL A 85 -11.97 0.64 6.06
CA VAL A 85 -12.61 -0.64 6.38
C VAL A 85 -12.72 -0.87 7.89
N ALA A 86 -11.79 -0.33 8.68
CA ALA A 86 -11.84 -0.37 10.14
C ALA A 86 -12.84 0.64 10.76
N GLY A 87 -13.46 1.52 9.96
CA GLY A 87 -14.34 2.59 10.47
C GLY A 87 -13.60 3.80 11.08
N ASN A 88 -12.27 3.85 10.93
CA ASN A 88 -11.40 4.87 11.51
C ASN A 88 -11.31 6.11 10.61
N LYS A 89 -12.40 6.88 10.51
CA LYS A 89 -12.54 8.00 9.55
C LYS A 89 -11.42 9.05 9.64
N SER A 90 -11.00 9.42 10.85
CA SER A 90 -9.95 10.42 11.04
C SER A 90 -8.60 9.96 10.47
N GLU A 91 -8.20 8.73 10.77
CA GLU A 91 -6.95 8.16 10.25
C GLU A 91 -7.04 7.89 8.75
N CYS A 92 -8.21 7.45 8.24
CA CYS A 92 -8.43 7.34 6.80
C CYS A 92 -8.16 8.67 6.10
N LYS A 93 -8.75 9.76 6.59
CA LYS A 93 -8.58 11.09 6.00
C LYS A 93 -7.13 11.55 6.07
N LYS A 94 -6.49 11.40 7.23
CA LYS A 94 -5.07 11.74 7.42
C LYS A 94 -4.17 11.05 6.38
N TYR A 95 -4.31 9.74 6.20
CA TYR A 95 -3.49 9.02 5.22
C TYR A 95 -3.89 9.31 3.77
N LYS A 96 -5.18 9.60 3.51
CA LYS A 96 -5.61 10.06 2.18
C LYS A 96 -4.98 11.42 1.82
N ASP A 97 -4.91 12.35 2.77
CA ASP A 97 -4.30 13.66 2.57
C ASP A 97 -2.77 13.55 2.36
N LEU A 98 -2.10 12.64 3.08
CA LEU A 98 -0.68 12.33 2.87
C LEU A 98 -0.43 11.69 1.49
N ALA A 99 -1.25 10.72 1.10
CA ALA A 99 -1.18 10.11 -0.23
C ALA A 99 -1.38 11.14 -1.35
N GLN A 100 -2.34 12.06 -1.18
CA GLN A 100 -2.61 13.13 -2.15
C GLN A 100 -1.39 14.03 -2.31
N LYS A 101 -0.83 14.51 -1.19
CA LYS A 101 0.34 15.37 -1.18
C LYS A 101 1.53 14.74 -1.94
N ASP A 102 1.81 13.47 -1.67
CA ASP A 102 2.95 12.80 -2.30
C ASP A 102 2.65 12.45 -3.76
N THR A 103 1.40 12.09 -4.09
CA THR A 103 0.95 11.89 -5.48
C THR A 103 1.11 13.18 -6.30
N ASP A 104 0.81 14.33 -5.72
CA ASP A 104 0.95 15.62 -6.39
C ASP A 104 2.40 15.96 -6.74
N ALA A 105 3.36 15.43 -5.98
CA ALA A 105 4.79 15.64 -6.14
C ALA A 105 5.49 14.63 -7.08
N ILE A 106 4.80 13.59 -7.56
CA ILE A 106 5.35 12.63 -8.54
C ILE A 106 5.72 13.37 -9.83
N GLU A 107 6.93 13.12 -10.34
CA GLU A 107 7.44 13.79 -11.55
C GLU A 107 6.80 13.23 -12.83
N GLY A 108 6.53 11.92 -12.86
CA GLY A 108 5.94 11.23 -14.00
C GLY A 108 4.43 11.40 -14.09
N GLU A 109 3.94 12.04 -15.15
CA GLU A 109 2.49 12.22 -15.38
C GLU A 109 1.69 10.91 -15.46
N GLU A 110 2.28 9.84 -15.98
CA GLU A 110 1.63 8.52 -16.02
C GLU A 110 1.53 7.90 -14.63
N ASP A 111 2.65 7.85 -13.90
CA ASP A 111 2.69 7.33 -12.52
C ASP A 111 1.73 8.11 -11.60
N LYS A 112 1.73 9.45 -11.72
CA LYS A 112 0.81 10.33 -11.01
C LYS A 112 -0.65 9.99 -11.28
N LYS A 113 -1.03 9.75 -12.54
CA LYS A 113 -2.39 9.36 -12.91
C LYS A 113 -2.78 8.02 -12.31
N ILE A 114 -1.86 7.05 -12.25
CA ILE A 114 -2.11 5.74 -11.65
C ILE A 114 -2.32 5.88 -10.13
N CYS A 115 -1.44 6.60 -9.44
CA CYS A 115 -1.57 6.85 -7.99
C CYS A 115 -2.88 7.58 -7.67
N GLN A 116 -3.18 8.67 -8.40
CA GLN A 116 -4.43 9.42 -8.21
C GLN A 116 -5.65 8.55 -8.44
N GLY A 117 -5.65 7.74 -9.51
CA GLY A 117 -6.77 6.86 -9.84
C GLY A 117 -7.05 5.81 -8.77
N GLU A 118 -6.04 5.31 -8.06
CA GLU A 118 -6.25 4.42 -6.91
C GLU A 118 -6.71 5.18 -5.66
N LEU A 119 -6.15 6.37 -5.42
CA LEU A 119 -6.49 7.21 -4.28
C LEU A 119 -7.95 7.72 -4.33
N ASP A 120 -8.45 8.05 -5.52
CA ASP A 120 -9.84 8.50 -5.74
C ASP A 120 -10.86 7.42 -5.35
N LYS A 121 -10.47 6.14 -5.41
CA LYS A 121 -11.31 4.99 -5.00
C LYS A 121 -11.37 4.81 -3.48
N VAL A 122 -10.61 5.57 -2.69
CA VAL A 122 -10.65 5.52 -1.22
C VAL A 122 -11.72 6.46 -0.70
N SER A 123 -12.75 5.90 -0.07
CA SER A 123 -13.77 6.66 0.66
C SER A 123 -13.49 6.62 2.16
N CYS A 124 -13.20 7.80 2.70
CA CYS A 124 -13.33 8.12 4.12
C CYS A 124 -14.70 8.81 4.34
#